data_AF-I0YTK6-F1
#
_entry.id   AF-I0YTK6-F1
#
_cell.length_a   1.000
_cell.length_b   1.000
_cell.length_c   1.000
_cell.angle_alpha   90.00
_cell.angle_beta   90.00
_cell.angle_gamma   90.00
#
_symmetry.space_group_name_H-M   'P 1'
#
loop_
_entity.id
_entity.type
_entity.pdbx_description
1 polymer ?
#
loop_
_entity_poly.entity_id
_entity_poly.type
_entity_poly.pdbx_seq_one_letter_code
_entity_poly.pdbx_strand_id
1 'polypeptide(L)'
;TREAAEQSRALNTLTDHVEEKELDTSKVNNAMAQIKASQTATREAQRSFPCRDKDLAAFKVNAADVQLIVAEIEVDQKQADRRLREHKGNVVEALKSYL
;
A
#
# COMPACT_ATOMS: atom_id res chain seq x y z
N THR A 1 -27.26 -2.79 -38.60
CA THR A 1 -26.91 -1.35 -38.59
C THR A 1 -25.44 -1.20 -38.91
N ARG A 2 -25.03 -0.09 -39.53
CA ARG A 2 -23.63 0.21 -39.84
C ARG A 2 -22.72 0.11 -38.61
N GLU A 3 -23.25 0.47 -37.45
CA GLU A 3 -22.61 0.35 -36.13
C GLU A 3 -22.23 -1.09 -35.76
N ALA A 4 -23.08 -2.08 -36.06
CA ALA A 4 -22.76 -3.49 -35.76
C ALA A 4 -21.59 -4.02 -36.60
N ALA A 5 -21.44 -3.52 -37.83
CA ALA A 5 -20.33 -3.87 -38.72
C ALA A 5 -19.03 -3.14 -38.33
N GLU A 6 -19.12 -1.94 -37.77
CA GLU A 6 -17.97 -1.20 -37.22
C GLU A 6 -17.49 -1.85 -35.91
N GLN A 7 -18.42 -2.29 -35.06
CA GLN A 7 -18.11 -3.03 -33.82
C GLN A 7 -17.42 -4.37 -34.11
N SER A 8 -17.92 -5.15 -35.09
CA SER A 8 -17.30 -6.44 -35.43
C SER A 8 -15.88 -6.28 -35.98
N ARG A 9 -15.64 -5.21 -36.76
CA ARG A 9 -14.29 -4.86 -37.24
C ARG A 9 -13.36 -4.45 -36.10
N ALA A 10 -13.84 -3.61 -35.18
CA ALA A 10 -13.06 -3.19 -34.01
C ALA A 10 -12.65 -4.38 -33.13
N LEU A 11 -13.57 -5.34 -32.92
CA LEU A 11 -13.26 -6.57 -32.18
C LEU A 11 -12.23 -7.43 -32.91
N ASN A 12 -12.33 -7.54 -34.24
CA ASN A 12 -11.39 -8.32 -35.05
C ASN A 12 -9.98 -7.70 -35.02
N THR A 13 -9.86 -6.37 -35.14
CA THR A 13 -8.57 -5.67 -35.02
C THR A 13 -7.96 -5.78 -33.63
N LEU A 14 -8.77 -5.89 -32.57
CA LEU A 14 -8.27 -6.07 -31.20
C LEU A 14 -7.67 -7.47 -30.97
N THR A 15 -8.18 -8.48 -31.68
CA THR A 15 -7.74 -9.88 -31.61
C THR A 15 -6.78 -10.27 -32.73
N ASP A 16 -6.43 -9.33 -33.60
CA ASP A 16 -5.51 -9.58 -34.70
C ASP A 16 -4.12 -9.90 -34.13
N HIS A 17 -3.50 -10.93 -34.67
CA HIS A 17 -2.22 -11.41 -34.15
C HIS A 17 -1.11 -10.49 -34.66
N VAL A 18 -0.54 -9.70 -33.74
CA VAL A 18 0.60 -8.84 -34.03
C VAL A 18 1.86 -9.47 -33.45
N GLU A 19 2.90 -9.61 -34.28
CA GLU A 19 4.22 -10.05 -33.81
C GLU A 19 4.79 -9.04 -32.79
N GLU A 20 5.30 -9.56 -31.68
CA GLU A 20 5.91 -8.74 -30.65
C GLU A 20 7.13 -8.01 -31.21
N LYS A 21 7.15 -6.67 -31.08
CA LYS A 21 8.31 -5.88 -31.48
C LYS A 21 9.48 -6.22 -30.56
N GLU A 22 10.58 -6.68 -31.14
CA GLU A 22 11.82 -6.92 -30.41
C GLU A 22 12.32 -5.62 -29.78
N LEU A 23 12.41 -5.61 -28.46
CA LEU A 23 13.03 -4.53 -27.70
C LEU A 23 14.52 -4.80 -27.57
N ASP A 24 15.32 -3.74 -27.66
CA ASP A 24 16.77 -3.79 -27.44
C ASP A 24 17.07 -4.30 -26.02
N THR A 25 17.55 -5.54 -25.93
CA THR A 25 17.77 -6.28 -24.68
C THR A 25 18.74 -5.58 -23.74
N SER A 26 19.67 -4.78 -24.30
CA SER A 26 20.65 -4.01 -23.54
C SER A 26 19.99 -2.90 -22.69
N LYS A 27 19.00 -2.21 -23.26
CA LYS A 27 18.26 -1.14 -22.59
C LYS A 27 17.31 -1.68 -21.54
N VAL A 28 16.65 -2.81 -21.84
CA VAL A 28 15.75 -3.49 -20.89
C VAL A 28 16.52 -3.98 -19.67
N ASN A 29 17.70 -4.57 -19.85
CA ASN A 29 18.51 -5.05 -18.72
C ASN A 29 18.97 -3.92 -17.80
N ASN A 30 19.39 -2.78 -18.36
CA ASN A 30 19.77 -1.60 -17.59
C ASN A 30 18.59 -0.98 -16.83
N ALA A 31 17.44 -0.84 -17.49
CA ALA A 31 16.22 -0.34 -16.83
C ALA A 31 15.75 -1.29 -15.73
N MET A 32 15.79 -2.61 -15.96
CA MET A 32 15.45 -3.62 -14.97
C MET A 32 16.41 -3.63 -13.78
N ALA A 33 17.71 -3.35 -13.99
CA ALA A 33 18.67 -3.19 -12.89
C ALA A 33 18.34 -1.97 -12.03
N GLN A 34 17.94 -0.84 -12.64
CA GLN A 34 17.51 0.36 -11.92
C GLN A 34 16.19 0.15 -11.15
N ILE A 35 15.24 -0.57 -11.74
CA ILE A 35 13.98 -0.95 -11.07
C ILE A 35 14.27 -1.88 -9.89
N LYS A 36 15.15 -2.87 -10.06
CA LYS A 36 15.54 -3.76 -8.96
C LYS A 36 16.22 -2.99 -7.83
N ALA A 37 17.15 -2.07 -8.14
CA ALA A 37 17.83 -1.25 -7.14
C ALA A 37 16.87 -0.33 -6.36
N SER A 38 15.90 0.27 -7.05
CA SER A 38 14.86 1.09 -6.39
C SER A 38 13.88 0.24 -5.57
N GLN A 39 13.51 -0.95 -6.04
CA GLN A 39 12.68 -1.89 -5.28
C GLN A 39 13.38 -2.43 -4.05
N THR A 40 14.68 -2.76 -4.12
CA THR A 40 15.44 -3.21 -2.94
C THR A 40 15.58 -2.08 -1.93
N ALA A 41 15.87 -0.85 -2.36
CA ALA A 41 15.91 0.32 -1.46
C ALA A 41 14.54 0.58 -0.80
N THR A 42 13.45 0.46 -1.56
CA THR A 42 12.08 0.60 -1.02
C THR A 42 11.74 -0.53 -0.04
N ARG A 43 12.11 -1.77 -0.38
CA ARG A 43 11.89 -2.93 0.48
C ARG A 43 12.75 -2.90 1.74
N GLU A 44 13.97 -2.38 1.65
CA GLU A 44 14.87 -2.17 2.78
C GLU A 44 14.41 -1.02 3.67
N ALA A 45 13.88 0.06 3.10
CA ALA A 45 13.19 1.10 3.87
C ALA A 45 11.95 0.54 4.58
N GLN A 46 11.10 -0.21 3.86
CA GLN A 46 9.97 -0.94 4.47
C GLN A 46 10.42 -2.00 5.49
N ARG A 47 11.66 -2.50 5.40
CA ARG A 47 12.28 -3.43 6.35
C ARG A 47 13.09 -2.79 7.46
N SER A 48 13.31 -1.47 7.44
CA SER A 48 13.86 -0.71 8.57
C SER A 48 12.77 -0.01 9.40
N PHE A 49 11.59 0.25 8.83
CA PHE A 49 10.34 0.48 9.60
C PHE A 49 9.97 -0.60 10.64
N PRO A 50 10.21 -1.91 10.46
CA PRO A 50 9.92 -2.97 11.42
C PRO A 50 10.79 -2.95 12.67
N CYS A 51 11.87 -2.17 12.70
CA CYS A 51 12.56 -1.91 13.98
C CYS A 51 11.68 -1.08 14.92
N ARG A 52 10.71 -0.31 14.40
CA ARG A 52 9.60 0.24 15.19
C ARG A 52 8.55 -0.83 15.50
N ASP A 53 8.20 -1.68 14.53
CA ASP A 53 7.08 -2.64 14.70
C ASP A 53 7.33 -3.74 15.74
N LYS A 54 8.58 -4.18 15.93
CA LYS A 54 8.91 -5.18 16.97
C LYS A 54 8.69 -4.66 18.38
N ASP A 55 8.88 -3.36 18.60
CA ASP A 55 8.58 -2.71 19.88
C ASP A 55 7.08 -2.35 20.00
N LEU A 56 6.42 -2.03 18.87
CA LEU A 56 4.98 -1.71 18.81
C LEU A 56 4.10 -2.94 19.06
N ALA A 57 4.52 -4.14 18.65
CA ALA A 57 3.78 -5.39 18.85
C ALA A 57 3.85 -5.94 20.28
N ALA A 58 4.80 -5.47 21.09
CA ALA A 58 4.94 -5.87 22.50
C ALA A 58 4.02 -5.08 23.44
N PHE A 59 3.38 -4.01 22.96
CA PHE A 59 2.57 -3.16 23.82
C PHE A 59 1.17 -3.74 24.02
N LYS A 60 0.85 -4.14 25.25
CA LYS A 60 -0.48 -4.61 25.65
C LYS A 60 -1.44 -3.42 25.66
N VAL A 61 -2.23 -3.27 24.60
CA VAL A 61 -3.30 -2.28 24.52
C VAL A 61 -4.47 -2.72 25.40
N ASN A 62 -5.00 -1.81 26.20
CA ASN A 62 -6.16 -2.08 27.05
C ASN A 62 -7.45 -1.80 26.26
N ALA A 63 -8.44 -2.70 26.32
CA ALA A 63 -9.68 -2.55 25.55
C ALA A 63 -10.49 -1.32 25.97
N ALA A 64 -10.36 -0.87 27.23
CA ALA A 64 -11.00 0.34 27.74
C ALA A 64 -10.49 1.60 27.04
N ASP A 65 -9.18 1.67 26.76
CA ASP A 65 -8.56 2.84 26.13
C ASP A 65 -9.00 2.96 24.66
N VAL A 66 -9.17 1.82 23.99
CA VAL A 66 -9.69 1.76 22.61
C VAL A 66 -11.14 2.27 22.58
N GLN A 67 -11.97 1.82 23.52
CA GLN A 67 -13.37 2.26 23.61
C GLN A 67 -13.48 3.76 23.91
N LEU A 68 -12.60 4.31 24.76
CA LEU A 68 -12.56 5.73 25.05
C LEU A 68 -12.25 6.56 23.80
N ILE A 69 -11.25 6.15 23.00
CA ILE A 69 -10.89 6.87 21.77
C ILE A 69 -11.99 6.77 20.71
N VAL A 70 -12.63 5.60 20.59
CA VAL A 70 -13.77 5.43 19.68
C VAL A 70 -14.95 6.32 20.09
N ALA A 71 -15.20 6.46 21.40
CA ALA A 71 -16.28 7.30 21.91
C ALA A 71 -16.00 8.80 21.75
N GLU A 72 -14.76 9.25 22.00
CA GLU A 72 -14.42 10.67 22.00
C GLU A 72 -14.12 11.22 20.60
N ILE A 73 -13.46 10.43 19.75
CA ILE A 73 -12.96 10.86 18.42
C ILE A 73 -13.81 10.27 17.28
N GLU A 74 -14.75 9.36 17.58
CA GLU A 74 -15.65 8.72 16.60
C GLU A 74 -14.92 8.02 15.44
N VAL A 75 -13.78 7.38 15.74
CA VAL A 75 -12.98 6.62 14.77
C VAL A 75 -13.27 5.13 14.81
N ASP A 76 -12.98 4.43 13.71
CA ASP A 76 -13.07 2.97 13.66
C ASP A 76 -12.10 2.32 14.67
N GLN A 77 -12.52 1.19 15.25
CA GLN A 77 -11.75 0.46 16.27
C GLN A 77 -10.34 0.12 15.77
N LYS A 78 -10.20 -0.25 14.49
CA LYS A 78 -8.90 -0.56 13.88
C LYS A 78 -7.95 0.64 13.84
N GLN A 79 -8.50 1.84 13.63
CA GLN A 79 -7.70 3.07 13.65
C GLN A 79 -7.28 3.44 15.08
N ALA A 80 -8.20 3.35 16.04
CA ALA A 80 -7.90 3.59 17.45
C ALA A 80 -6.80 2.65 17.97
N ASP A 81 -6.90 1.35 17.66
CA ASP A 81 -5.90 0.34 18.01
C ASP A 81 -4.52 0.66 17.40
N ARG A 82 -4.51 1.08 16.13
CA ARG A 82 -3.29 1.44 15.42
C ARG A 82 -2.60 2.64 16.06
N ARG A 83 -3.34 3.68 16.42
CA ARG A 83 -2.77 4.88 17.06
C ARG A 83 -2.32 4.60 18.49
N LEU A 84 -3.07 3.82 19.26
CA LEU A 84 -2.62 3.39 20.58
C LEU A 84 -1.33 2.59 20.52
N ARG A 85 -1.18 1.70 19.53
CA ARG A 85 0.10 0.99 19.33
C ARG A 85 1.22 1.95 18.98
N GLU A 86 1.01 2.86 18.03
CA GLU A 86 1.99 3.89 17.62
C GLU A 86 2.49 4.76 18.78
N HIS A 87 1.61 5.06 19.74
CA HIS A 87 1.89 5.85 20.95
C HIS A 87 2.23 5.01 22.18
N LYS A 88 2.59 3.72 22.01
CA LYS A 88 2.98 2.81 23.12
C LYS A 88 1.93 2.81 24.25
N GLY A 89 0.65 2.82 23.88
CA GLY A 89 -0.54 2.88 24.73
C GLY A 89 -0.66 4.06 25.68
N ASN A 90 0.02 5.16 25.40
CA ASN A 90 -0.28 6.41 26.07
C ASN A 90 -1.53 7.04 25.44
N VAL A 91 -2.66 6.92 26.12
CA VAL A 91 -3.95 7.45 25.67
C VAL A 91 -3.91 8.96 25.48
N VAL A 92 -3.18 9.67 26.34
CA VAL A 92 -3.10 11.14 26.28
C VAL A 92 -2.32 11.60 25.04
N GLU A 93 -1.21 10.94 24.72
CA GLU A 93 -0.49 11.25 23.48
C GLU A 93 -1.27 10.83 22.23
N ALA A 94 -1.96 9.69 22.28
CA ALA A 94 -2.81 9.25 21.18
C ALA A 94 -3.94 10.27 20.92
N LEU A 95 -4.65 10.73 21.95
CA LEU A 95 -5.69 11.76 21.83
C LEU A 95 -5.11 13.09 21.32
N LYS A 96 -3.94 13.50 21.81
CA LYS A 96 -3.25 14.70 21.29
C LYS A 96 -2.85 14.59 19.82
N SER A 97 -2.64 13.39 19.29
CA SER A 97 -2.33 13.20 17.86
C SER A 97 -3.52 13.46 16.93
N TYR A 98 -4.74 13.50 17.48
CA TYR A 98 -5.96 13.80 16.73
C TYR A 98 -6.34 15.29 16.73
N LEU A 99 -5.70 16.09 17.60
CA LEU A 99 -5.84 17.54 17.67
C LEU A 99 -4.82 18.23 16.76
#